data_AF-A0A835VYL9-F1
#
_entry.id   AF-A0A835VYL9-F1
#
_cell.length_a   1.000
_cell.length_b   1.000
_cell.length_c   1.000
_cell.angle_alpha   90.00
_cell.angle_beta   90.00
_cell.angle_gamma   90.00
#
_symmetry.space_group_name_H-M   'P 1'
#
loop_
_entity.id
_entity.type
_entity.pdbx_description
1 polymer ?
#
loop_
_entity_poly.entity_id
_entity_poly.type
_entity_poly.pdbx_seq_one_letter_code
_entity_poly.pdbx_strand_id
1 'polypeptide(L)'
;MADAEDDELFKVIRMAPADLHLPLGEHFLKLQAQVKAMAGERTEERTAMAKERIAMAEERIAMSRENTAKALTVAAMATEKADMAMEKAAMFKELLNAREQLVFVLYAVGVNNGRSFLAYLVSKWRMEQLGGSKRKRLVVLKEGLKGRPNLVTCLQQNVPGWTRADDMTEEKKVEGLAANLDALVTHIWNNTSDDGHSFDPGLGLILRRTARNGDMVAALACLAKSMAVQCRIEEHTEDEEDATIEKGNDAPSA
;
A
#
# COMPACT_ATOMS: atom_id res chain seq x y z
N MET A 1 1.70 -84.43 -15.16
CA MET A 1 0.45 -84.70 -15.90
C MET A 1 0.69 -84.14 -17.29
N ALA A 2 0.78 -84.99 -18.31
CA ALA A 2 0.88 -84.53 -19.69
C ALA A 2 -0.47 -83.90 -20.04
N ASP A 3 -0.46 -82.62 -20.43
CA ASP A 3 -1.67 -81.87 -20.72
C ASP A 3 -2.39 -82.49 -21.92
N ALA A 4 -3.73 -82.49 -21.89
CA ALA A 4 -4.59 -83.11 -22.91
C ALA A 4 -4.35 -82.58 -24.34
N GLU A 5 -3.61 -81.48 -24.49
CA GLU A 5 -3.20 -80.88 -25.77
C GLU A 5 -2.07 -81.67 -26.47
N ASP A 6 -1.17 -82.31 -25.72
CA ASP A 6 -0.08 -83.10 -26.30
C ASP A 6 -0.63 -84.38 -26.98
N ASP A 7 -1.73 -84.93 -26.47
CA ASP A 7 -2.31 -86.20 -26.93
C ASP A 7 -3.11 -86.04 -28.25
N GLU A 8 -3.75 -84.89 -28.46
CA GLU A 8 -4.36 -84.51 -29.76
C GLU A 8 -3.29 -84.28 -30.83
N LEU A 9 -2.14 -83.74 -30.43
CA LEU A 9 -1.05 -83.39 -31.32
C LEU A 9 -0.32 -84.62 -31.89
N PHE A 10 -0.03 -85.62 -31.05
CA PHE A 10 0.58 -86.87 -31.51
C PHE A 10 -0.35 -87.66 -32.46
N LYS A 11 -1.67 -87.45 -32.40
CA LYS A 11 -2.61 -88.01 -33.38
C LYS A 11 -2.40 -87.37 -34.76
N VAL A 12 -2.29 -86.05 -34.84
CA VAL A 12 -2.09 -85.33 -36.12
C VAL A 12 -0.76 -85.72 -36.78
N ILE A 13 0.32 -85.85 -36.00
CA ILE A 13 1.63 -86.27 -36.53
C ILE A 13 1.58 -87.72 -37.03
N ARG A 14 0.89 -88.64 -36.33
CA ARG A 14 0.72 -90.05 -36.77
C ARG A 14 -0.15 -90.23 -38.00
N MET A 15 -1.02 -89.27 -38.33
CA MET A 15 -1.87 -89.29 -39.53
C MET A 15 -1.12 -88.87 -40.80
N ALA A 16 0.09 -88.32 -40.68
CA ALA A 16 0.97 -88.04 -41.82
C ALA A 16 1.70 -89.32 -42.31
N PRO A 17 2.21 -89.35 -43.55
CA PRO A 17 3.13 -90.40 -44.01
C PRO A 17 4.36 -90.56 -43.11
N ALA A 18 4.81 -91.81 -42.88
CA ALA A 18 5.85 -92.13 -41.89
C ALA A 18 7.21 -91.46 -42.15
N ASP A 19 7.52 -91.17 -43.43
CA ASP A 19 8.69 -90.42 -43.89
C ASP A 19 8.66 -88.93 -43.47
N LEU A 20 7.50 -88.41 -43.10
CA LEU A 20 7.30 -87.03 -42.68
C LEU A 20 7.17 -86.87 -41.16
N HIS A 21 7.10 -87.95 -40.38
CA HIS A 21 6.92 -87.89 -38.92
C HIS A 21 8.06 -87.15 -38.21
N LEU A 22 9.32 -87.45 -38.56
CA LEU A 22 10.49 -86.78 -37.96
C LEU A 22 10.53 -85.28 -38.30
N PRO A 23 10.47 -84.88 -39.59
CA PRO A 23 10.46 -83.46 -39.97
C PRO A 23 9.32 -82.68 -39.31
N LEU A 24 8.10 -83.24 -39.26
CA LEU A 24 6.94 -82.56 -38.67
C LEU A 24 7.10 -82.37 -37.16
N GLY A 25 7.64 -83.37 -36.46
CA GLY A 25 7.95 -83.28 -35.02
C GLY A 25 9.00 -82.20 -34.71
N GLU A 26 10.05 -82.10 -35.51
CA GLU A 26 11.07 -81.05 -35.36
C GLU A 26 10.51 -79.64 -35.62
N HIS A 27 9.72 -79.47 -36.68
CA HIS A 27 9.08 -78.20 -36.98
C HIS A 27 8.10 -77.78 -35.88
N PHE A 28 7.37 -78.74 -35.31
CA PHE A 28 6.46 -78.47 -34.21
C PHE A 28 7.19 -78.01 -32.94
N LEU A 29 8.27 -78.72 -32.55
CA LEU A 29 9.08 -78.32 -31.39
C LEU A 29 9.68 -76.93 -31.56
N LYS A 30 10.14 -76.59 -32.78
CA LYS A 30 10.59 -75.24 -33.10
C LYS A 30 9.47 -74.20 -32.95
N LEU A 31 8.26 -74.51 -33.41
CA LEU A 31 7.11 -73.62 -33.28
C LEU A 31 6.69 -73.43 -31.82
N GLN A 32 6.63 -74.51 -31.04
CA GLN A 32 6.29 -74.45 -29.61
C GLN A 32 7.32 -73.64 -28.83
N ALA A 33 8.61 -73.80 -29.15
CA ALA A 33 9.68 -72.98 -28.58
C ALA A 33 9.55 -71.50 -28.96
N GLN A 34 9.22 -71.19 -30.22
CA GLN A 34 8.98 -69.81 -30.68
C GLN A 34 7.76 -69.18 -30.00
N VAL A 35 6.65 -69.89 -29.88
CA VAL A 35 5.43 -69.41 -29.19
C VAL A 35 5.73 -69.17 -27.71
N LYS A 36 6.47 -70.06 -27.06
CA LYS A 36 6.86 -69.90 -25.65
C LYS A 36 7.81 -68.71 -25.45
N ALA A 37 8.76 -68.50 -26.36
CA ALA A 37 9.64 -67.33 -26.35
C ALA A 37 8.85 -66.03 -26.52
N MET A 38 7.96 -65.95 -27.52
CA MET A 38 7.09 -64.78 -27.73
C MET A 38 6.14 -64.51 -26.55
N ALA A 39 5.62 -65.56 -25.91
CA ALA A 39 4.80 -65.41 -24.71
C ALA A 39 5.61 -64.85 -23.54
N GLY A 40 6.86 -65.32 -23.36
CA GLY A 40 7.81 -64.80 -22.38
C GLY A 40 8.11 -63.32 -22.60
N GLU A 41 8.51 -62.94 -23.81
CA GLU A 41 8.78 -61.54 -24.19
C GLU A 41 7.57 -60.63 -23.95
N ARG A 42 6.37 -61.09 -24.31
CA ARG A 42 5.13 -60.33 -24.11
C ARG A 42 4.76 -60.17 -22.63
N THR A 43 5.09 -61.15 -21.79
CA THR A 43 4.91 -61.03 -20.35
C THR A 43 5.91 -60.04 -19.75
N GLU A 44 7.17 -60.10 -20.17
CA GLU A 44 8.21 -59.16 -19.73
C GLU A 44 7.86 -57.72 -20.12
N GLU A 45 7.46 -57.48 -21.37
CA GLU A 45 7.01 -56.18 -21.87
C GLU A 45 5.83 -55.63 -21.05
N ARG A 46 4.84 -56.48 -20.75
CA ARG A 46 3.70 -56.09 -19.89
C ARG A 46 4.13 -55.75 -18.47
N THR A 47 5.06 -56.50 -17.89
CA THR A 47 5.57 -56.20 -16.54
C THR A 47 6.40 -54.91 -16.51
N ALA A 48 7.18 -54.63 -17.56
CA ALA A 48 7.94 -53.40 -17.71
C ALA A 48 7.00 -52.18 -17.80
N MET A 49 5.99 -52.24 -18.68
CA MET A 49 4.98 -51.18 -18.78
C MET A 49 4.21 -50.98 -17.47
N ALA A 50 3.89 -52.04 -16.72
CA ALA A 50 3.23 -51.92 -15.43
C ALA A 50 4.11 -51.19 -14.40
N LYS A 51 5.41 -51.51 -14.34
CA LYS A 51 6.37 -50.82 -13.47
C LYS A 51 6.51 -49.34 -13.83
N GLU A 52 6.58 -49.02 -15.11
CA GLU A 52 6.67 -47.63 -15.59
C GLU A 52 5.42 -46.82 -15.23
N ARG A 53 4.22 -47.39 -15.38
CA ARG A 53 2.96 -46.74 -14.99
C ARG A 53 2.85 -46.51 -13.48
N ILE A 54 3.36 -47.43 -12.66
CA ILE A 54 3.41 -47.25 -11.21
C ILE A 54 4.37 -46.11 -10.85
N ALA A 55 5.57 -46.10 -11.43
CA ALA A 55 6.54 -45.03 -11.19
C ALA A 55 6.00 -43.65 -11.59
N MET A 56 5.35 -43.54 -12.75
CA MET A 56 4.69 -42.29 -13.17
C MET A 56 3.53 -41.88 -12.23
N ALA A 57 2.76 -42.85 -11.70
CA ALA A 57 1.69 -42.56 -10.76
C ALA A 57 2.24 -42.05 -9.42
N GLU A 58 3.33 -42.65 -8.93
CA GLU A 58 4.04 -42.20 -7.72
C GLU A 58 4.62 -40.79 -7.89
N GLU A 59 5.22 -40.49 -9.05
CA GLU A 59 5.71 -39.14 -9.38
C GLU A 59 4.57 -38.11 -9.40
N ARG A 60 3.43 -38.45 -10.01
CA ARG A 60 2.24 -37.58 -10.01
C ARG A 60 1.68 -37.34 -8.62
N ILE A 61 1.68 -38.36 -7.76
CA ILE A 61 1.26 -38.21 -6.36
C ILE A 61 2.24 -37.30 -5.60
N ALA A 62 3.55 -37.46 -5.80
CA ALA A 62 4.56 -36.61 -5.19
C ALA A 62 4.40 -35.15 -5.64
N MET A 63 4.23 -34.90 -6.94
CA MET A 63 4.01 -33.57 -7.50
C MET A 63 2.69 -32.95 -7.00
N SER A 64 1.62 -33.75 -6.87
CA SER A 64 0.35 -33.29 -6.30
C SER A 64 0.51 -32.86 -4.84
N ARG A 65 1.26 -33.63 -4.04
CA ARG A 65 1.57 -33.28 -2.64
C ARG A 65 2.39 -31.99 -2.56
N GLU A 66 3.41 -31.84 -3.40
CA GLU A 66 4.20 -30.60 -3.45
C GLU A 66 3.33 -29.39 -3.83
N ASN A 67 2.45 -29.53 -4.81
CA ASN A 67 1.54 -28.47 -5.21
C ASN A 67 0.54 -28.12 -4.10
N THR A 68 0.04 -29.11 -3.36
CA THR A 68 -0.85 -28.84 -2.21
C THR A 68 -0.11 -28.11 -1.08
N ALA A 69 1.16 -28.46 -0.82
CA ALA A 69 1.99 -27.77 0.15
C ALA A 69 2.23 -26.30 -0.26
N LYS A 70 2.55 -26.05 -1.54
CA LYS A 70 2.68 -24.69 -2.09
C LYS A 70 1.36 -23.91 -2.02
N ALA A 71 0.22 -24.54 -2.28
CA ALA A 71 -1.08 -23.89 -2.15
C ALA A 71 -1.37 -23.47 -0.70
N LEU A 72 -1.03 -24.30 0.28
CA LEU A 72 -1.18 -23.99 1.70
C LEU A 72 -0.28 -22.83 2.13
N THR A 73 0.97 -22.76 1.66
CA THR A 73 1.85 -21.63 1.99
C THR A 73 1.37 -20.32 1.38
N VAL A 74 0.88 -20.34 0.14
CA VAL A 74 0.27 -19.16 -0.50
C VAL A 74 -0.98 -18.71 0.25
N ALA A 75 -1.83 -19.64 0.67
CA ALA A 75 -3.01 -19.32 1.47
C ALA A 75 -2.64 -18.67 2.82
N ALA A 76 -1.62 -19.19 3.52
CA ALA A 76 -1.14 -18.61 4.77
C ALA A 76 -0.56 -17.19 4.60
N MET A 77 0.21 -16.95 3.52
CA MET A 77 0.70 -15.60 3.20
C MET A 77 -0.44 -14.63 2.85
N ALA A 78 -1.50 -15.13 2.20
CA ALA A 78 -2.65 -14.32 1.86
C ALA A 78 -3.44 -13.91 3.12
N THR A 79 -3.61 -14.83 4.09
CA THR A 79 -4.24 -14.51 5.37
C THR A 79 -3.42 -13.50 6.16
N GLU A 80 -2.09 -13.67 6.24
CA GLU A 80 -1.21 -12.72 6.93
C GLU A 80 -1.30 -11.30 6.32
N LYS A 81 -1.34 -11.20 4.99
CA LYS A 81 -1.53 -9.91 4.30
C LYS A 81 -2.90 -9.30 4.57
N ALA A 82 -3.95 -10.11 4.66
CA ALA A 82 -5.29 -9.64 5.00
C ALA A 82 -5.32 -9.09 6.43
N ASP A 83 -4.71 -9.80 7.38
CA ASP A 83 -4.62 -9.36 8.79
C ASP A 83 -3.84 -8.04 8.91
N MET A 84 -2.69 -7.93 8.24
CA MET A 84 -1.92 -6.68 8.19
C MET A 84 -2.72 -5.52 7.56
N ALA A 85 -3.56 -5.80 6.56
CA ALA A 85 -4.40 -4.78 5.94
C ALA A 85 -5.51 -4.32 6.89
N MET A 86 -6.13 -5.25 7.64
CA MET A 86 -7.12 -4.94 8.67
C MET A 86 -6.53 -4.11 9.80
N GLU A 87 -5.32 -4.47 10.28
CA GLU A 87 -4.62 -3.71 11.32
C GLU A 87 -4.31 -2.28 10.87
N LYS A 88 -3.81 -2.11 9.64
CA LYS A 88 -3.58 -0.77 9.06
C LYS A 88 -4.86 0.05 8.94
N ALA A 89 -5.98 -0.58 8.55
CA ALA A 89 -7.27 0.10 8.48
C ALA A 89 -7.76 0.54 9.87
N ALA A 90 -7.57 -0.30 10.90
CA ALA A 90 -7.88 0.04 12.28
C ALA A 90 -7.02 1.22 12.78
N MET A 91 -5.70 1.18 12.58
CA MET A 91 -4.81 2.28 12.94
C MET A 91 -5.14 3.57 12.20
N PHE A 92 -5.52 3.49 10.92
CA PHE A 92 -5.94 4.66 10.15
C PHE A 92 -7.21 5.30 10.75
N LYS A 93 -8.18 4.47 11.17
CA LYS A 93 -9.40 4.95 11.85
C LYS A 93 -9.07 5.64 13.18
N GLU A 94 -8.16 5.07 13.97
CA GLU A 94 -7.71 5.70 15.22
C GLU A 94 -7.02 7.04 14.97
N LEU A 95 -6.17 7.12 13.94
CA LEU A 95 -5.50 8.36 13.56
C LEU A 95 -6.49 9.45 13.13
N LEU A 96 -7.53 9.10 12.38
CA LEU A 96 -8.60 10.04 12.00
C LEU A 96 -9.32 10.58 13.24
N ASN A 97 -9.72 9.70 14.17
CA ASN A 97 -10.38 10.11 15.41
C ASN A 97 -9.47 11.01 16.26
N ALA A 98 -8.18 10.66 16.40
CA ALA A 98 -7.21 11.50 17.10
C ALA A 98 -7.04 12.89 16.45
N ARG A 99 -7.14 12.96 15.12
CA ARG A 99 -7.08 14.23 14.38
C ARG A 99 -8.31 15.10 14.63
N GLU A 100 -9.50 14.51 14.63
CA GLU A 100 -10.75 15.21 14.97
C GLU A 100 -10.71 15.74 16.41
N GLN A 101 -10.26 14.91 17.36
CA GLN A 101 -10.08 15.32 18.76
C GLN A 101 -9.07 16.45 18.90
N LEU A 102 -7.97 16.45 18.13
CA LEU A 102 -7.00 17.53 18.15
C LEU A 102 -7.63 18.87 17.74
N VAL A 103 -8.45 18.89 16.69
CA VAL A 103 -9.12 20.12 16.25
C VAL A 103 -10.05 20.66 17.34
N PHE A 104 -10.84 19.78 17.97
CA PHE A 104 -11.71 20.14 19.08
C PHE A 104 -10.92 20.70 20.28
N VAL A 105 -9.82 20.06 20.66
CA VAL A 105 -8.95 20.53 21.76
C VAL A 105 -8.34 21.89 21.43
N LEU A 106 -7.88 22.11 20.19
CA LEU A 106 -7.35 23.40 19.76
C LEU A 106 -8.39 24.52 19.87
N TYR A 107 -9.62 24.25 19.44
CA TYR A 107 -10.73 25.18 19.60
C TYR A 107 -11.01 25.46 21.10
N ALA A 108 -11.05 24.42 21.94
CA ALA A 108 -11.30 24.56 23.38
C ALA A 108 -10.21 25.38 24.11
N VAL A 109 -8.96 25.38 23.63
CA VAL A 109 -7.88 26.22 24.17
C VAL A 109 -7.82 27.62 23.53
N GLY A 110 -8.83 27.99 22.73
CA GLY A 110 -9.01 29.34 22.18
C GLY A 110 -8.41 29.58 20.80
N VAL A 111 -8.11 28.52 20.02
CA VAL A 111 -7.73 28.67 18.61
C VAL A 111 -8.98 28.85 17.76
N ASN A 112 -9.23 30.09 17.34
CA ASN A 112 -10.45 30.51 16.63
C ASN A 112 -10.16 31.07 15.22
N ASN A 113 -8.90 31.31 14.88
CA ASN A 113 -8.47 31.88 13.60
C ASN A 113 -6.97 31.65 13.36
N GLY A 114 -6.46 32.03 12.18
CA GLY A 114 -5.04 31.91 11.83
C GLY A 114 -4.09 32.59 12.83
N ARG A 115 -4.50 33.72 13.40
CA ARG A 115 -3.71 34.45 14.42
C ARG A 115 -3.55 33.65 15.70
N SER A 116 -4.66 33.18 16.28
CA SER A 116 -4.64 32.37 17.50
C SER A 116 -3.97 31.01 17.28
N PHE A 117 -4.08 30.43 16.08
CA PHE A 117 -3.33 29.24 15.70
C PHE A 117 -1.81 29.45 15.73
N LEU A 118 -1.32 30.55 15.13
CA LEU A 118 0.11 30.88 15.18
C LEU A 118 0.58 31.19 16.61
N ALA A 119 -0.23 31.89 17.40
CA ALA A 119 0.05 32.17 18.80
C ALA A 119 0.22 30.86 19.59
N TYR A 120 -0.70 29.92 19.40
CA TYR A 120 -0.66 28.59 19.99
C TYR A 120 0.58 27.81 19.56
N LEU A 121 0.91 27.81 18.25
CA LEU A 121 2.07 27.11 17.72
C LEU A 121 3.38 27.63 18.34
N VAL A 122 3.56 28.95 18.40
CA VAL A 122 4.74 29.55 19.03
C VAL A 122 4.79 29.21 20.53
N SER A 123 3.65 29.25 21.21
CA SER A 123 3.55 28.86 22.62
C SER A 123 3.95 27.40 22.84
N LYS A 124 3.44 26.48 22.01
CA LYS A 124 3.77 25.05 22.07
C LYS A 124 5.26 24.81 21.85
N TRP A 125 5.83 25.37 20.78
CA TRP A 125 7.27 25.21 20.50
C TRP A 125 8.15 25.81 21.59
N ARG A 126 7.65 26.86 22.27
CA ARG A 126 8.32 27.43 23.43
C ARG A 126 8.34 26.46 24.61
N MET A 127 7.25 25.75 24.86
CA MET A 127 7.15 24.76 25.94
C MET A 127 8.00 23.51 25.68
N GLU A 128 8.27 23.18 24.42
CA GLU A 128 9.15 22.07 24.04
C GLU A 128 10.65 22.35 24.28
N GLN A 129 11.01 23.61 24.56
CA GLN A 129 12.42 24.03 24.71
C GLN A 129 12.78 24.32 26.16
N LEU A 130 13.97 23.86 26.58
CA LEU A 130 14.54 24.17 27.90
C LEU A 130 14.67 25.69 28.10
N GLY A 131 13.98 26.20 29.14
CA GLY A 131 13.92 27.62 29.45
C GLY A 131 13.17 28.46 28.40
N GLY A 132 12.36 27.84 27.55
CA GLY A 132 11.74 28.49 26.40
C GLY A 132 10.89 29.71 26.76
N SER A 133 10.23 29.72 27.94
CA SER A 133 9.41 30.85 28.40
C SER A 133 10.11 32.21 28.33
N LYS A 134 11.44 32.23 28.49
CA LYS A 134 12.29 33.44 28.47
C LYS A 134 12.99 33.70 27.13
N ARG A 135 12.84 32.82 26.13
CA ARG A 135 13.50 32.94 24.82
C ARG A 135 12.75 33.91 23.90
N LYS A 136 13.51 34.64 23.08
CA LYS A 136 12.95 35.45 21.98
C LYS A 136 12.24 34.54 20.98
N ARG A 137 11.13 35.03 20.40
CA ARG A 137 10.30 34.28 19.43
C ARG A 137 11.12 33.74 18.26
N LEU A 138 11.99 34.54 17.65
CA LEU A 138 12.87 34.11 16.57
C LEU A 138 13.73 32.90 16.94
N VAL A 139 14.27 32.85 18.17
CA VAL A 139 15.06 31.72 18.67
C VAL A 139 14.17 30.49 18.82
N VAL A 140 12.95 30.66 19.35
CA VAL A 140 11.96 29.58 19.45
C VAL A 140 11.62 29.01 18.08
N LEU A 141 11.39 29.86 17.08
CA LEU A 141 11.10 29.46 15.70
C LEU A 141 12.29 28.73 15.05
N LYS A 142 13.51 29.26 15.21
CA LYS A 142 14.74 28.63 14.69
C LYS A 142 14.90 27.20 15.24
N GLU A 143 14.84 27.04 16.56
CA GLU A 143 14.99 25.73 17.20
C GLU A 143 13.79 24.81 16.92
N GLY A 144 12.58 25.37 16.83
CA GLY A 144 11.37 24.63 16.45
C GLY A 144 11.45 24.04 15.04
N LEU A 145 12.02 24.78 14.08
CA LEU A 145 12.28 24.33 12.72
C LEU A 145 13.38 23.28 12.64
N LYS A 146 14.46 23.40 13.43
CA LYS A 146 15.52 22.37 13.50
C LYS A 146 14.96 21.00 13.89
N GLY A 147 13.99 20.96 14.80
CA GLY A 147 13.30 19.73 15.18
C GLY A 147 12.27 19.22 14.17
N ARG A 148 12.06 19.92 13.04
CA ARG A 148 10.96 19.65 12.09
C ARG A 148 11.43 19.75 10.62
N PRO A 149 12.29 18.82 10.16
CA PRO A 149 12.80 18.84 8.79
C PRO A 149 11.69 18.79 7.73
N ASN A 150 10.62 18.02 7.96
CA ASN A 150 9.49 17.95 7.02
C ASN A 150 8.76 19.30 6.85
N LEU A 151 8.72 20.12 7.90
CA LEU A 151 8.15 21.47 7.82
C LEU A 151 9.09 22.39 7.01
N VAL A 152 10.40 22.29 7.23
CA VAL A 152 11.41 23.03 6.45
C VAL A 152 11.27 22.71 4.96
N THR A 153 11.19 21.43 4.60
CA THR A 153 10.96 21.00 3.21
C THR A 153 9.63 21.52 2.66
N CYS A 154 8.55 21.45 3.43
CA CYS A 154 7.24 21.97 3.01
C CYS A 154 7.32 23.46 2.69
N LEU A 155 7.93 24.25 3.57
CA LEU A 155 8.05 25.71 3.39
C LEU A 155 8.90 26.06 2.18
N GLN A 156 10.02 25.37 1.95
CA GLN A 156 10.88 25.61 0.79
C GLN A 156 10.21 25.27 -0.55
N GLN A 157 9.39 24.22 -0.56
CA GLN A 157 8.71 23.77 -1.78
C GLN A 157 7.47 24.61 -2.10
N ASN A 158 6.72 25.03 -1.07
CA ASN A 158 5.40 25.64 -1.24
C ASN A 158 5.40 27.15 -1.07
N VAL A 159 6.50 27.75 -0.59
CA VAL A 159 6.63 29.21 -0.44
C VAL A 159 7.87 29.70 -1.20
N PRO A 160 7.79 29.81 -2.55
CA PRO A 160 8.95 30.13 -3.38
C PRO A 160 9.63 31.45 -2.99
N GLY A 161 8.85 32.44 -2.53
CA GLY A 161 9.39 33.72 -2.05
C GLY A 161 10.28 33.61 -0.80
N TRP A 162 10.26 32.47 -0.10
CA TRP A 162 11.05 32.21 1.11
C TRP A 162 12.27 31.32 0.84
N THR A 163 12.35 30.75 -0.35
CA THR A 163 13.43 29.85 -0.74
C THR A 163 14.67 30.69 -1.07
N ARG A 164 15.77 30.40 -0.38
CA ARG A 164 17.09 30.99 -0.68
C ARG A 164 17.88 30.09 -1.63
N ALA A 165 18.98 30.62 -2.17
CA ALA A 165 19.86 29.91 -3.09
C ALA A 165 20.29 28.53 -2.56
N ASP A 166 20.40 27.56 -3.47
CA ASP A 166 20.65 26.15 -3.17
C ASP A 166 22.03 25.89 -2.55
N ASP A 167 22.97 26.83 -2.69
CA ASP A 167 24.35 26.77 -2.20
C ASP A 167 24.49 27.10 -0.70
N MET A 168 23.40 27.40 -0.01
CA MET A 168 23.42 27.74 1.41
C MET A 168 23.44 26.51 2.32
N THR A 169 24.10 26.63 3.48
CA THR A 169 24.07 25.60 4.52
C THR A 169 22.65 25.44 5.10
N GLU A 170 22.32 24.23 5.55
CA GLU A 170 21.02 23.94 6.18
C GLU A 170 20.72 24.86 7.36
N GLU A 171 21.73 25.22 8.15
CA GLU A 171 21.54 26.16 9.26
C GLU A 171 21.10 27.55 8.78
N LYS A 172 21.70 28.07 7.71
CA LYS A 172 21.31 29.39 7.16
C LYS A 172 19.95 29.34 6.47
N LYS A 173 19.56 28.19 5.89
CA LYS A 173 18.21 27.97 5.36
C LYS A 173 17.17 28.03 6.48
N VAL A 174 17.40 27.31 7.57
CA VAL A 174 16.52 27.33 8.76
C VAL A 174 16.44 28.73 9.37
N GLU A 175 17.55 29.46 9.45
CA GLU A 175 17.57 30.82 9.97
C GLU A 175 16.75 31.79 9.10
N GLY A 176 16.84 31.68 7.77
CA GLY A 176 16.01 32.46 6.85
C GLY A 176 14.51 32.17 7.00
N LEU A 177 14.14 30.88 7.07
CA LEU A 177 12.75 30.46 7.28
C LEU A 177 12.22 30.92 8.64
N ALA A 178 13.03 30.87 9.69
CA ALA A 178 12.66 31.35 11.02
C ALA A 178 12.37 32.87 11.00
N ALA A 179 13.20 33.64 10.29
CA ALA A 179 12.98 35.09 10.13
C ALA A 179 11.69 35.40 9.36
N ASN A 180 11.41 34.65 8.28
CA ASN A 180 10.18 34.80 7.52
C ASN A 180 8.93 34.43 8.34
N LEU A 181 8.99 33.36 9.14
CA LEU A 181 7.93 33.02 10.09
C LEU A 181 7.74 34.09 11.17
N ASP A 182 8.83 34.67 11.69
CA ASP A 182 8.75 35.74 12.69
C ASP A 182 8.09 37.00 12.10
N ALA A 183 8.43 37.35 10.85
CA ALA A 183 7.80 38.42 10.09
C ALA A 183 6.32 38.13 9.85
N LEU A 184 5.96 36.90 9.46
CA LEU A 184 4.58 36.48 9.27
C LEU A 184 3.75 36.61 10.55
N VAL A 185 4.27 36.10 11.67
CA VAL A 185 3.60 36.22 12.98
C VAL A 185 3.40 37.69 13.35
N THR A 186 4.39 38.54 13.06
CA THR A 186 4.29 39.98 13.32
C THR A 186 3.25 40.66 12.43
N HIS A 187 3.21 40.32 11.14
CA HIS A 187 2.25 40.84 10.18
C HIS A 187 0.80 40.51 10.60
N ILE A 188 0.52 39.24 10.86
CA ILE A 188 -0.82 38.77 11.28
C ILE A 188 -1.22 39.36 12.64
N TRP A 189 -0.27 39.65 13.52
CA TRP A 189 -0.58 40.27 14.82
C TRP A 189 -0.98 41.74 14.70
N ASN A 190 -0.39 42.44 13.73
CA ASN A 190 -0.57 43.88 13.54
C ASN A 190 -1.74 44.21 12.61
N ASN A 191 -2.14 43.29 11.73
CA ASN A 191 -3.31 43.46 10.90
C ASN A 191 -4.56 42.94 11.61
N THR A 192 -5.44 43.85 12.02
CA THR A 192 -6.75 43.52 12.60
C THR A 192 -7.76 43.03 11.57
N SER A 193 -7.47 43.15 10.27
CA SER A 193 -8.33 42.71 9.17
C SER A 193 -8.09 41.27 8.70
N ASP A 194 -7.15 40.53 9.32
CA ASP A 194 -6.83 39.13 8.98
C ASP A 194 -7.89 38.13 9.51
N ASP A 195 -9.15 38.57 9.64
CA ASP A 195 -10.33 37.73 9.91
C ASP A 195 -10.66 36.79 8.73
N GLY A 196 -9.93 36.86 7.62
CA GLY A 196 -10.09 35.96 6.47
C GLY A 196 -9.66 34.52 6.72
N HIS A 197 -8.95 34.22 7.81
CA HIS A 197 -8.52 32.87 8.16
C HIS A 197 -9.20 32.38 9.44
N SER A 198 -10.29 31.63 9.33
CA SER A 198 -11.05 31.13 10.48
C SER A 198 -10.56 29.76 10.96
N PHE A 199 -10.98 29.36 12.15
CA PHE A 199 -10.79 28.02 12.66
C PHE A 199 -12.15 27.44 13.07
N ASP A 200 -12.51 26.33 12.47
CA ASP A 200 -13.76 25.62 12.73
C ASP A 200 -13.49 24.30 13.47
N PRO A 201 -14.23 23.97 14.54
CA PRO A 201 -13.99 22.75 15.32
C PRO A 201 -14.29 21.45 14.56
N GLY A 202 -15.03 21.50 13.44
CA GLY A 202 -15.28 20.36 12.54
C GLY A 202 -14.39 20.31 11.31
N LEU A 203 -13.85 21.44 10.85
CA LEU A 203 -13.07 21.53 9.61
C LEU A 203 -11.59 21.90 9.81
N GLY A 204 -11.21 22.37 10.99
CA GLY A 204 -9.88 22.86 11.30
C GLY A 204 -9.63 24.28 10.79
N LEU A 205 -8.39 24.54 10.36
CA LEU A 205 -7.98 25.85 9.88
C LEU A 205 -8.49 26.10 8.44
N ILE A 206 -9.24 27.17 8.25
CA ILE A 206 -9.77 27.57 6.94
C ILE A 206 -8.97 28.79 6.48
N LEU A 207 -8.32 28.66 5.32
CA LEU A 207 -7.42 29.65 4.76
C LEU A 207 -7.99 30.24 3.48
N ARG A 208 -8.48 31.48 3.54
CA ARG A 208 -8.89 32.25 2.36
C ARG A 208 -7.71 32.78 1.56
N ARG A 209 -7.51 32.28 0.35
CA ARG A 209 -6.48 32.74 -0.57
C ARG A 209 -6.99 33.88 -1.44
N THR A 210 -6.16 34.90 -1.58
CA THR A 210 -6.30 36.04 -2.48
C THR A 210 -5.04 36.17 -3.33
N ALA A 211 -5.07 37.02 -4.36
CA ALA A 211 -3.92 37.28 -5.22
C ALA A 211 -2.67 37.80 -4.44
N ARG A 212 -2.83 38.33 -3.23
CA ARG A 212 -1.77 39.01 -2.47
C ARG A 212 -1.24 38.21 -1.27
N ASN A 213 -1.94 37.16 -0.83
CA ASN A 213 -1.58 36.41 0.39
C ASN A 213 -1.13 34.96 0.13
N GLY A 214 -0.81 34.60 -1.12
CA GLY A 214 -0.45 33.23 -1.51
C GLY A 214 0.65 32.60 -0.65
N ASP A 215 1.74 33.33 -0.41
CA ASP A 215 2.86 32.86 0.42
C ASP A 215 2.46 32.64 1.89
N MET A 216 1.62 33.53 2.44
CA MET A 216 1.07 33.38 3.79
C MET A 216 0.20 32.13 3.91
N VAL A 217 -0.72 31.94 2.96
CA VAL A 217 -1.61 30.77 2.95
C VAL A 217 -0.81 29.48 2.83
N ALA A 218 0.19 29.43 1.95
CA ALA A 218 1.06 28.27 1.81
C ALA A 218 1.88 27.99 3.08
N ALA A 219 2.42 29.03 3.72
CA ALA A 219 3.13 28.90 4.99
C ALA A 219 2.22 28.37 6.11
N LEU A 220 1.01 28.94 6.27
CA LEU A 220 0.02 28.50 7.25
C LEU A 220 -0.42 27.05 7.00
N ALA A 221 -0.61 26.65 5.74
CA ALA A 221 -0.95 25.28 5.39
C ALA A 221 0.17 24.29 5.76
N CYS A 222 1.44 24.65 5.51
CA CYS A 222 2.59 23.86 5.95
C CYS A 222 2.66 23.73 7.48
N LEU A 223 2.40 24.82 8.21
CA LEU A 223 2.35 24.80 9.68
C LEU A 223 1.21 23.92 10.21
N ALA A 224 0.01 24.05 9.65
CA ALA A 224 -1.14 23.20 10.00
C ALA A 224 -0.82 21.71 9.77
N LYS A 225 -0.25 21.38 8.61
CA LYS A 225 0.20 20.01 8.29
C LYS A 225 1.23 19.49 9.30
N SER A 226 2.22 20.30 9.67
CA SER A 226 3.24 19.91 10.66
C SER A 226 2.67 19.63 12.06
N MET A 227 1.51 20.20 12.35
CA MET A 227 0.78 20.06 13.60
C MET A 227 -0.35 19.03 13.52
N ALA A 228 -0.47 18.30 12.40
CA ALA A 228 -1.56 17.38 12.08
C ALA A 228 -2.97 18.03 12.08
N VAL A 229 -3.05 19.35 12.01
CA VAL A 229 -4.32 20.09 11.98
C VAL A 229 -4.93 19.98 10.57
N GLN A 230 -6.25 19.81 10.50
CA GLN A 230 -6.96 19.86 9.22
C GLN A 230 -6.92 21.28 8.66
N CYS A 231 -6.67 21.40 7.37
CA CYS A 231 -6.53 22.68 6.70
C CYS A 231 -7.31 22.65 5.39
N ARG A 232 -8.18 23.64 5.18
CA ARG A 232 -8.89 23.86 3.93
C ARG A 232 -8.43 25.20 3.34
N ILE A 233 -8.14 25.24 2.05
CA ILE A 233 -7.84 26.48 1.35
C ILE A 233 -9.05 26.83 0.48
N GLU A 234 -9.57 28.04 0.65
CA GLU A 234 -10.70 28.56 -0.11
C GLU A 234 -10.17 29.68 -1.01
N GLU A 235 -10.41 29.56 -2.31
CA GLU A 235 -10.01 30.59 -3.28
C GLU A 235 -11.07 31.70 -3.27
N HIS A 236 -10.65 32.94 -3.04
CA HIS A 236 -11.54 34.09 -3.19
C HIS A 236 -11.27 34.78 -4.52
N THR A 237 -12.22 34.67 -5.44
CA THR A 237 -12.28 35.53 -6.63
C THR A 237 -12.99 36.82 -6.24
N GLU A 238 -12.54 37.96 -6.74
CA GLU A 238 -13.09 39.29 -6.41
C GLU A 238 -14.54 39.49 -6.94
N ASP A 239 -15.19 38.43 -7.46
CA ASP A 239 -16.49 38.49 -8.16
C ASP A 239 -17.71 38.18 -7.27
N GLU A 240 -17.54 37.88 -5.98
CA GLU A 240 -18.67 37.57 -5.07
C GLU A 240 -19.18 38.77 -4.25
N GLU A 241 -18.66 39.98 -4.44
CA GLU A 241 -19.11 41.18 -3.71
C GLU A 241 -20.28 41.95 -4.35
N ASP A 242 -20.77 41.58 -5.56
CA ASP A 242 -21.77 42.39 -6.30
C ASP A 242 -23.17 41.76 -6.41
N ALA A 243 -23.50 40.73 -5.62
CA ALA A 243 -24.79 40.02 -5.73
C ALA A 243 -25.83 40.34 -4.63
N THR A 244 -25.60 41.34 -3.75
CA THR A 244 -26.56 41.67 -2.70
C THR A 244 -26.75 43.16 -2.42
N ILE A 245 -27.02 43.98 -3.44
CA ILE A 245 -27.86 45.18 -3.26
C ILE A 245 -28.72 45.36 -4.51
N GLU A 246 -29.94 44.84 -4.47
CA GLU A 246 -31.18 45.43 -5.01
C GLU A 246 -32.29 44.37 -5.04
N LYS A 247 -33.03 44.25 -3.92
CA LYS A 247 -34.45 43.94 -4.00
C LYS A 247 -35.20 45.02 -3.24
N GLY A 248 -35.91 45.81 -4.03
CA GLY A 248 -36.55 47.05 -3.65
C GLY A 248 -37.61 46.88 -2.56
N ASN A 249 -37.63 47.87 -1.69
CA ASN A 249 -38.80 48.21 -0.90
C ASN A 249 -39.84 48.85 -1.83
N ASP A 250 -40.75 48.05 -2.37
CA ASP A 250 -42.04 48.55 -2.83
C ASP A 250 -43.13 48.04 -1.89
N ALA A 251 -43.46 48.87 -0.90
CA ALA A 251 -44.72 48.76 -0.17
C ALA A 251 -45.81 49.44 -1.01
N PRO A 252 -46.98 48.81 -1.23
CA PRO A 252 -48.07 49.42 -1.99
C PRO A 252 -48.81 50.45 -1.13
N SER A 253 -48.97 51.66 -1.65
CA SER A 253 -49.88 52.68 -1.11
C SER A 253 -51.34 52.20 -1.15
N ALA A 254 -52.03 52.35 -0.02
CA ALA A 254 -53.48 52.48 0.09
C ALA A 254 -53.79 53.47 1.22
#